data_AF-A0A8S2HPM1-F1
#
_entry.id   AF-A0A8S2HPM1-F1
#
_cell.length_a   1.000
_cell.length_b   1.000
_cell.length_c   1.000
_cell.angle_alpha   90.00
_cell.angle_beta   90.00
_cell.angle_gamma   90.00
#
_symmetry.space_group_name_H-M   'P 1'
#
loop_
_entity.id
_entity.type
_entity.pdbx_description
1 polymer ?
#
loop_
_entity_poly.entity_id
_entity_poly.type
_entity_poly.pdbx_seq_one_letter_code
_entity_poly.pdbx_strand_id
1 'polypeptide(L)'
;MYSVIETQKGKPCLLFNGYRYLKDRTRNNNVYWRCENRSNCSGRATQEDNSAPILTAPHSHEPDEKRNACEEFRTKLKRRIRDEPLSVRKLFCSELISAQTTNPSGVSILPQFLEIKNSLYHTKNENYPRLPKLIDDVKIEEKSKKIYMSLFNELRNLTVKHDLLLNPKHITVDLELGAINALKIIFPNSVVKGCNFHFNQCLLQKLKELGFQKQYNDSDDNDLESVKTLFQRTAALSFMPLDEIDALWCSIMDDYSHIVNITSFYDYVTETWIDNEQSMFEKPLWNYYDFPGARTNNSVEGWHHRLNSQIGVIHPNLYLFIKEIKNDYTFNVSSVKQAAAQQRKVPRRKIYVIRNARILDLMERYKKGTLTKDDYLSKISKTIGKKHKKIPITDEPTIAL
;
A
#
# COMPACT_ATOMS: atom_id res chain seq x y z
N MET A 1 32.86 -38.26 -12.82
CA MET A 1 31.93 -37.19 -13.23
C MET A 1 32.64 -35.86 -13.08
N TYR A 2 32.49 -34.94 -14.02
CA TYR A 2 33.11 -33.61 -13.95
C TYR A 2 32.08 -32.54 -14.31
N SER A 3 32.23 -31.36 -13.73
CA SER A 3 31.43 -30.18 -14.09
C SER A 3 32.25 -28.91 -13.95
N VAL A 4 31.91 -27.89 -14.74
CA VAL A 4 32.57 -26.58 -14.70
C VAL A 4 31.55 -25.57 -14.17
N ILE A 5 31.91 -24.93 -13.07
CA ILE A 5 31.11 -23.88 -12.42
C ILE A 5 31.85 -22.54 -12.45
N GLU A 6 31.13 -21.45 -12.21
CA GLU A 6 31.74 -20.15 -11.98
C GLU A 6 31.94 -19.90 -10.48
N THR A 7 33.14 -19.48 -10.10
CA THR A 7 33.42 -19.04 -8.72
C THR A 7 32.71 -17.73 -8.40
N GLN A 8 32.68 -17.35 -7.12
CA GLN A 8 32.15 -16.05 -6.67
C GLN A 8 32.82 -14.84 -7.35
N LYS A 9 34.05 -14.99 -7.87
CA LYS A 9 34.79 -13.95 -8.61
C LYS A 9 34.61 -14.05 -10.14
N GLY A 10 33.65 -14.85 -10.62
CA GLY A 10 33.38 -15.03 -12.05
C GLY A 10 34.43 -15.85 -12.81
N LYS A 11 35.37 -16.50 -12.11
CA LYS A 11 36.40 -17.34 -12.73
C LYS A 11 35.91 -18.78 -12.89
N PRO A 12 36.24 -19.48 -14.00
CA PRO A 12 35.87 -20.87 -14.19
C PRO A 12 36.60 -21.78 -13.18
N CYS A 13 35.85 -22.71 -12.60
CA CYS A 13 36.32 -23.70 -11.66
C CYS A 13 35.82 -25.09 -12.08
N LEU A 14 36.77 -26.00 -12.29
CA LEU A 14 36.49 -27.38 -12.60
C LEU A 14 36.30 -28.18 -11.29
N LEU A 15 35.19 -28.92 -11.21
CA LEU A 15 34.94 -29.93 -10.20
C LEU A 15 35.25 -31.30 -10.84
N PHE A 16 36.26 -31.99 -10.34
CA PHE A 16 36.70 -33.28 -10.92
C PHE A 16 37.30 -34.19 -9.84
N ASN A 17 36.82 -35.44 -9.78
CA ASN A 17 37.23 -36.46 -8.79
C ASN A 17 37.17 -35.96 -7.33
N GLY A 18 36.13 -35.21 -6.98
CA GLY A 18 35.97 -34.65 -5.63
C GLY A 18 36.89 -33.47 -5.32
N TYR A 19 37.71 -33.01 -6.28
CA TYR A 19 38.59 -31.85 -6.14
C TYR A 19 38.14 -30.63 -6.92
N ARG A 20 38.57 -29.45 -6.46
CA ARG A 20 38.32 -28.16 -7.10
C ARG A 20 39.60 -27.62 -7.74
N TYR A 21 39.49 -27.25 -9.01
CA TYR A 21 40.58 -26.66 -9.76
C TYR A 21 40.17 -25.30 -10.32
N LEU A 22 41.09 -24.35 -10.27
CA LEU A 22 40.97 -23.05 -10.92
C LEU A 22 41.74 -23.10 -12.24
N LYS A 23 41.19 -22.46 -13.28
CA LYS A 23 41.89 -22.32 -14.57
C LYS A 23 43.23 -21.61 -14.36
N ASP A 24 44.30 -22.24 -14.82
CA ASP A 24 45.68 -21.73 -14.76
C ASP A 24 46.04 -21.01 -16.07
N ARG A 25 45.93 -21.73 -17.19
CA ARG A 25 46.24 -21.23 -18.54
C ARG A 25 45.53 -22.04 -19.62
N THR A 26 45.46 -21.49 -20.83
CA THR A 26 45.03 -22.20 -22.04
C THR A 26 46.18 -22.17 -23.06
N ARG A 27 46.51 -23.30 -23.66
CA ARG A 27 47.54 -23.41 -24.71
C ARG A 27 47.18 -24.56 -25.66
N ASN A 28 47.28 -24.33 -26.97
CA ASN A 28 47.04 -25.34 -28.01
C ASN A 28 45.75 -26.16 -27.76
N ASN A 29 44.62 -25.48 -27.59
CA ASN A 29 43.30 -26.07 -27.27
C ASN A 29 43.21 -26.90 -25.97
N ASN A 30 44.27 -26.90 -25.16
CA ASN A 30 44.27 -27.50 -23.83
C ASN A 30 44.07 -26.44 -22.75
N VAL A 31 43.13 -26.70 -21.85
CA VAL A 31 42.93 -25.96 -20.61
C VAL A 31 43.68 -26.66 -19.49
N TYR A 32 44.59 -25.94 -18.85
CA TYR A 32 45.35 -26.41 -17.70
C TYR A 32 44.68 -25.91 -16.43
N TRP A 33 44.40 -26.84 -15.54
CA TRP A 33 43.71 -26.63 -14.28
C TRP A 33 44.66 -26.90 -13.13
N ARG A 34 44.63 -26.03 -12.12
CA ARG A 34 45.45 -26.18 -10.91
C ARG A 34 44.55 -26.18 -9.69
N CYS A 35 44.86 -27.02 -8.70
CA CYS A 35 44.13 -27.08 -7.44
C CYS A 35 43.88 -25.69 -6.83
N GLU A 36 42.70 -25.47 -6.26
CA GLU A 36 42.34 -24.23 -5.55
C GLU A 36 43.29 -23.95 -4.38
N ASN A 37 43.74 -24.98 -3.66
CA ASN A 37 44.67 -24.87 -2.52
C ASN A 37 46.14 -24.76 -3.00
N ARG A 38 46.45 -23.70 -3.75
CA ARG A 38 47.73 -23.54 -4.46
C ARG A 38 48.96 -23.51 -3.55
N SER A 39 48.79 -23.12 -2.29
CA SER A 39 49.87 -23.00 -1.31
C SER A 39 50.31 -24.36 -0.77
N ASN A 40 49.37 -25.30 -0.63
CA ASN A 40 49.60 -26.56 0.07
C ASN A 40 49.37 -27.79 -0.83
N CYS A 41 49.01 -27.59 -2.09
CA CYS A 41 48.71 -28.66 -3.05
C CYS A 41 49.26 -28.38 -4.46
N SER A 42 49.90 -29.40 -5.02
CA SER A 42 50.46 -29.39 -6.38
C SER A 42 49.54 -30.03 -7.43
N GLY A 43 48.33 -30.44 -7.05
CA GLY A 43 47.37 -31.12 -7.91
C GLY A 43 47.04 -30.33 -9.19
N ARG A 44 47.05 -31.04 -10.33
CA ARG A 44 46.84 -30.47 -11.66
C ARG A 44 46.00 -31.40 -12.52
N ALA A 45 45.15 -30.82 -13.36
CA ALA A 45 44.43 -31.54 -14.41
C ALA A 45 44.58 -30.81 -15.74
N THR A 46 44.52 -31.55 -16.84
CA THR A 46 44.53 -31.00 -18.19
C THR A 46 43.27 -31.46 -18.90
N GLN A 47 42.63 -30.56 -19.64
CA GLN A 47 41.43 -30.85 -20.41
C GLN A 47 41.62 -30.35 -21.83
N GLU A 48 41.54 -31.26 -22.79
CA GLU A 48 41.43 -30.93 -24.21
C GLU A 48 39.97 -30.58 -24.54
N ASP A 49 39.74 -29.71 -25.53
CA ASP A 49 38.40 -29.25 -25.91
C ASP A 49 37.38 -30.41 -26.02
N ASN A 50 36.26 -30.27 -25.29
CA ASN A 50 35.15 -31.25 -25.18
C ASN A 50 35.53 -32.66 -24.66
N SER A 51 36.79 -32.89 -24.29
CA SER A 51 37.25 -34.14 -23.69
C SER A 51 37.12 -34.15 -22.17
N ALA A 52 37.10 -35.35 -21.59
CA ALA A 52 37.14 -35.51 -20.14
C ALA A 52 38.48 -34.99 -19.58
N PRO A 53 38.48 -34.28 -18.44
CA PRO A 53 39.72 -33.87 -17.78
C PRO A 53 40.58 -35.07 -17.39
N ILE A 54 41.89 -34.94 -17.52
CA ILE A 54 42.89 -35.94 -17.12
C ILE A 54 43.71 -35.39 -15.96
N LEU A 55 43.85 -36.18 -14.90
CA LEU A 55 44.72 -35.84 -13.77
C LEU A 55 46.18 -35.92 -14.21
N THR A 56 46.93 -34.84 -14.02
CA THR A 56 48.34 -34.72 -14.43
C THR A 56 49.30 -34.59 -13.24
N ALA A 57 48.80 -34.22 -12.06
CA ALA A 57 49.55 -34.28 -10.81
C ALA A 57 48.60 -34.64 -9.65
N PRO A 58 49.04 -35.50 -8.70
CA PRO A 58 48.20 -35.93 -7.58
C PRO A 58 47.93 -34.81 -6.57
N HIS A 59 46.90 -35.00 -5.74
CA HIS A 59 46.58 -34.11 -4.63
C HIS A 59 47.29 -34.56 -3.34
N SER A 60 47.61 -33.59 -2.49
CA SER A 60 48.18 -33.79 -1.15
C SER A 60 47.14 -33.63 -0.03
N HIS A 61 45.86 -33.68 -0.37
CA HIS A 61 44.75 -33.55 0.57
C HIS A 61 43.57 -34.38 0.11
N GLU A 62 42.65 -34.65 1.04
CA GLU A 62 41.42 -35.39 0.75
C GLU A 62 40.46 -34.59 -0.15
N PRO A 63 39.63 -35.28 -0.96
CA PRO A 63 38.55 -34.66 -1.71
C PRO A 63 37.49 -34.03 -0.80
N ASP A 64 36.81 -32.98 -1.29
CA ASP A 64 35.72 -32.29 -0.57
C ASP A 64 34.44 -32.34 -1.40
N GLU A 65 33.84 -33.54 -1.46
CA GLU A 65 32.64 -33.81 -2.23
C GLU A 65 31.44 -32.99 -1.73
N LYS A 66 31.37 -32.74 -0.42
CA LYS A 66 30.32 -31.92 0.19
C LYS A 66 30.33 -30.51 -0.35
N ARG A 67 31.49 -29.84 -0.34
CA ARG A 67 31.61 -28.48 -0.85
C ARG A 67 31.33 -28.41 -2.34
N ASN A 68 31.74 -29.41 -3.11
CA ASN A 68 31.48 -29.47 -4.55
C ASN A 68 29.97 -29.54 -4.85
N ALA A 69 29.25 -30.43 -4.19
CA ALA A 69 27.81 -30.56 -4.34
C ALA A 69 27.08 -29.26 -3.96
N CYS A 70 27.49 -28.61 -2.88
CA CYS A 70 26.92 -27.32 -2.46
C CYS A 70 27.13 -26.20 -3.50
N GLU A 71 28.33 -26.08 -4.06
CA GLU A 71 28.65 -25.03 -5.03
C GLU A 71 27.99 -25.27 -6.39
N GLU A 72 27.89 -26.53 -6.82
CA GLU A 72 27.18 -26.91 -8.03
C GLU A 72 25.68 -26.57 -7.92
N PHE A 73 25.05 -26.98 -6.81
CA PHE A 73 23.66 -26.65 -6.51
C PHE A 73 23.41 -25.15 -6.48
N ARG A 74 24.27 -24.39 -5.79
CA ARG A 74 24.18 -22.92 -5.68
C ARG A 74 24.35 -22.25 -7.03
N THR A 75 25.31 -22.69 -7.84
CA THR A 75 25.58 -22.11 -9.18
C THR A 75 24.40 -22.33 -10.11
N LYS A 76 23.83 -23.53 -10.12
CA LYS A 76 22.64 -23.86 -10.90
C LYS A 76 21.45 -22.99 -10.47
N LEU A 77 21.21 -22.83 -9.17
CA LEU A 77 20.16 -21.95 -8.66
C LEU A 77 20.35 -20.48 -9.07
N LYS A 78 21.56 -19.96 -8.97
CA LYS A 78 21.87 -18.58 -9.37
C LYS A 78 21.57 -18.33 -10.85
N ARG A 79 21.93 -19.29 -11.72
CA ARG A 79 21.60 -19.23 -13.15
C ARG A 79 20.08 -19.17 -13.35
N ARG A 80 19.35 -20.12 -12.77
CA ARG A 80 17.88 -20.18 -12.86
C ARG A 80 17.20 -18.91 -12.31
N ILE A 81 17.73 -18.30 -11.25
CA ILE A 81 17.22 -17.04 -10.70
C ILE A 81 17.32 -15.87 -11.69
N ARG A 82 18.36 -15.85 -12.53
CA ARG A 82 18.53 -14.83 -13.57
C ARG A 82 17.60 -15.07 -14.75
N ASP A 83 17.37 -16.33 -15.11
CA ASP A 83 16.72 -16.70 -16.36
C ASP A 83 15.20 -16.97 -16.20
N GLU A 84 14.72 -17.35 -15.01
CA GLU A 84 13.33 -17.76 -14.78
C GLU A 84 12.51 -16.73 -13.97
N PRO A 85 11.27 -16.40 -14.37
CA PRO A 85 10.43 -15.40 -13.71
C PRO A 85 9.70 -15.94 -12.45
N LEU A 86 10.40 -16.74 -11.63
CA LEU A 86 9.83 -17.39 -10.44
C LEU A 86 10.39 -16.80 -9.14
N SER A 87 9.78 -17.16 -8.00
CA SER A 87 10.29 -16.77 -6.68
C SER A 87 11.53 -17.61 -6.33
N VAL A 88 12.50 -17.01 -5.63
CA VAL A 88 13.73 -17.69 -5.19
C VAL A 88 13.41 -18.96 -4.41
N ARG A 89 12.36 -18.90 -3.58
CA ARG A 89 11.90 -20.04 -2.78
C ARG A 89 11.35 -21.17 -3.66
N LYS A 90 10.53 -20.86 -4.68
CA LYS A 90 10.02 -21.87 -5.63
C LYS A 90 11.15 -22.53 -6.41
N LEU A 91 12.11 -21.74 -6.89
CA LEU A 91 13.29 -22.25 -7.60
C LEU A 91 14.11 -23.18 -6.71
N PHE A 92 14.42 -22.76 -5.48
CA PHE A 92 15.12 -23.59 -4.48
C PHE A 92 14.41 -24.92 -4.23
N CYS A 93 13.10 -24.90 -3.94
CA CYS A 93 12.34 -26.12 -3.70
C CYS A 93 12.31 -27.04 -4.93
N SER A 94 12.11 -26.49 -6.12
CA SER A 94 12.11 -27.30 -7.37
C SER A 94 13.46 -27.97 -7.63
N GLU A 95 14.56 -27.27 -7.34
CA GLU A 95 15.91 -27.80 -7.52
C GLU A 95 16.24 -28.85 -6.47
N LEU A 96 15.79 -28.65 -5.22
CA LEU A 96 15.95 -29.63 -4.16
C LEU A 96 15.21 -30.94 -4.48
N ILE A 97 13.98 -30.84 -4.98
CA ILE A 97 13.19 -32.00 -5.44
C ILE A 97 13.91 -32.69 -6.61
N SER A 98 14.37 -31.93 -7.60
CA SER A 98 15.13 -32.49 -8.73
C SER A 98 16.38 -33.22 -8.26
N ALA A 99 17.13 -32.65 -7.32
CA ALA A 99 18.33 -33.26 -6.76
C ALA A 99 18.01 -34.57 -6.00
N GLN A 100 16.90 -34.58 -5.25
CA GLN A 100 16.41 -35.75 -4.53
C GLN A 100 16.00 -36.89 -5.47
N THR A 101 15.42 -36.59 -6.62
CA THR A 101 15.09 -37.61 -7.63
C THR A 101 16.34 -38.21 -8.27
N THR A 102 17.38 -37.41 -8.53
CA THR A 102 18.62 -37.88 -9.17
C THR A 102 19.60 -38.58 -8.24
N ASN A 103 19.67 -38.18 -6.97
CA ASN A 103 20.57 -38.78 -5.97
C ASN A 103 20.00 -38.62 -4.55
N PRO A 104 19.12 -39.55 -4.10
CA PRO A 104 18.44 -39.45 -2.80
C PRO A 104 19.39 -39.33 -1.60
N SER A 105 20.52 -40.04 -1.64
CA SER A 105 21.52 -40.08 -0.55
C SER A 105 22.37 -38.81 -0.47
N GLY A 106 22.47 -38.03 -1.55
CA GLY A 106 23.26 -36.80 -1.61
C GLY A 106 22.55 -35.55 -1.08
N VAL A 107 21.24 -35.62 -0.82
CA VAL A 107 20.43 -34.45 -0.42
C VAL A 107 20.80 -33.92 0.97
N SER A 108 21.20 -34.80 1.88
CA SER A 108 21.61 -34.42 3.25
C SER A 108 22.87 -33.54 3.28
N ILE A 109 23.63 -33.54 2.19
CA ILE A 109 24.89 -32.81 2.03
C ILE A 109 24.66 -31.41 1.46
N LEU A 110 23.50 -31.17 0.83
CA LEU A 110 23.15 -29.90 0.18
C LEU A 110 22.89 -28.78 1.18
N PRO A 111 23.10 -27.52 0.78
CA PRO A 111 22.95 -26.39 1.68
C PRO A 111 21.48 -26.16 2.03
N GLN A 112 21.22 -25.80 3.28
CA GLN A 112 19.90 -25.35 3.68
C GLN A 112 19.61 -23.98 3.06
N PHE A 113 18.33 -23.69 2.82
CA PHE A 113 17.94 -22.42 2.23
C PHE A 113 18.47 -21.20 3.01
N LEU A 114 18.45 -21.27 4.34
CA LEU A 114 18.90 -20.17 5.19
C LEU A 114 20.39 -19.86 5.01
N GLU A 115 21.22 -20.89 4.76
CA GLU A 115 22.67 -20.75 4.58
C GLU A 115 23.03 -19.97 3.30
N ILE A 116 22.20 -20.05 2.26
CA ILE A 116 22.45 -19.42 0.96
C ILE A 116 21.46 -18.31 0.59
N LYS A 117 20.43 -18.06 1.43
CA LYS A 117 19.34 -17.10 1.21
C LYS A 117 19.84 -15.76 0.68
N ASN A 118 20.74 -15.10 1.42
CA ASN A 118 21.19 -13.75 1.09
C ASN A 118 21.85 -13.72 -0.29
N SER A 119 22.68 -14.71 -0.61
CA SER A 119 23.34 -14.77 -1.92
C SER A 119 22.37 -14.96 -3.08
N LEU A 120 21.30 -15.74 -2.89
CA LEU A 120 20.30 -15.97 -3.93
C LEU A 120 19.47 -14.69 -4.17
N TYR A 121 19.08 -13.99 -3.09
CA TYR A 121 18.38 -12.71 -3.20
C TYR A 121 19.26 -11.59 -3.76
N HIS A 122 20.56 -11.57 -3.43
CA HIS A 122 21.51 -10.66 -4.09
C HIS A 122 21.55 -10.92 -5.60
N THR A 123 21.66 -12.18 -6.03
CA THR A 123 21.66 -12.54 -7.46
C THR A 123 20.35 -12.12 -8.13
N LYS A 124 19.20 -12.30 -7.44
CA LYS A 124 17.91 -11.83 -7.95
C LYS A 124 17.86 -10.32 -8.12
N ASN A 125 18.52 -9.59 -7.23
CA ASN A 125 18.50 -8.14 -7.20
C ASN A 125 19.58 -7.49 -8.09
N GLU A 126 20.57 -8.24 -8.60
CA GLU A 126 21.62 -7.72 -9.50
C GLU A 126 21.04 -7.12 -10.80
N ASN A 127 19.90 -7.62 -11.28
CA ASN A 127 19.23 -7.12 -12.47
C ASN A 127 18.33 -5.90 -12.21
N TYR A 128 18.19 -5.46 -10.95
CA TYR A 128 17.38 -4.31 -10.59
C TYR A 128 18.29 -3.22 -10.02
N PRO A 129 18.17 -1.94 -10.43
CA PRO A 129 18.90 -0.87 -9.78
C PRO A 129 18.58 -0.86 -8.29
N ARG A 130 19.59 -0.51 -7.50
CA ARG A 130 19.47 -0.48 -6.05
C ARG A 130 18.37 0.49 -5.67
N LEU A 131 17.40 -0.02 -4.91
CA LEU A 131 16.40 0.84 -4.31
C LEU A 131 17.11 1.81 -3.35
N PRO A 132 16.62 3.06 -3.26
CA PRO A 132 17.02 3.99 -2.20
C PRO A 132 16.95 3.27 -0.85
N LYS A 133 17.99 3.45 -0.01
CA LYS A 133 18.06 2.74 1.28
C LYS A 133 17.40 3.52 2.38
N LEU A 134 17.35 4.85 2.23
CA LEU A 134 16.73 5.78 3.16
C LEU A 134 15.62 6.55 2.43
N ILE A 135 14.64 7.02 3.19
CA ILE A 135 13.60 7.89 2.64
C ILE A 135 14.19 9.23 2.15
N ASP A 136 15.26 9.70 2.80
CA ASP A 136 16.02 10.92 2.44
C ASP A 136 16.70 10.83 1.06
N ASP A 137 16.98 9.62 0.58
CA ASP A 137 17.50 9.37 -0.77
C ASP A 137 16.41 9.63 -1.84
N VAL A 138 15.14 9.68 -1.43
CA VAL A 138 13.99 10.03 -2.27
C VAL A 138 13.50 11.42 -1.85
N LYS A 139 14.01 12.45 -2.53
CA LYS A 139 13.49 13.82 -2.37
C LYS A 139 12.09 13.94 -2.99
N ILE A 140 11.07 13.49 -2.26
CA ILE A 140 9.71 13.96 -2.47
C ILE A 140 9.64 15.28 -1.72
N GLU A 141 9.58 16.41 -2.43
CA GLU A 141 9.23 17.69 -1.81
C GLU A 141 7.99 17.45 -0.91
N GLU A 142 7.91 18.03 0.29
CA GLU A 142 6.77 17.83 1.20
C GLU A 142 5.44 18.00 0.47
N LYS A 143 4.36 17.37 0.96
CA LYS A 143 2.98 17.44 0.44
C LYS A 143 2.48 18.89 0.33
N SER A 144 2.96 19.60 -0.67
CA SER A 144 2.78 21.03 -0.84
C SER A 144 1.73 21.27 -1.90
N LYS A 145 1.07 22.42 -1.79
CA LYS A 145 0.15 22.92 -2.81
C LYS A 145 0.75 22.85 -4.23
N LYS A 146 2.06 23.10 -4.36
CA LYS A 146 2.79 23.07 -5.65
C LYS A 146 2.81 21.67 -6.27
N ILE A 147 3.03 20.63 -5.48
CA ILE A 147 3.04 19.24 -5.97
C ILE A 147 1.65 18.82 -6.43
N TYR A 148 0.61 19.11 -5.64
CA TYR A 148 -0.76 18.83 -6.04
C TYR A 148 -1.14 19.59 -7.30
N MET A 149 -0.75 20.86 -7.43
CA MET A 149 -0.97 21.63 -8.66
C MET A 149 -0.26 20.98 -9.86
N SER A 150 0.98 20.51 -9.70
CA SER A 150 1.70 19.79 -10.75
C SER A 150 0.98 18.50 -11.14
N LEU A 151 0.54 17.71 -10.16
CA LEU A 151 -0.18 16.45 -10.37
C LEU A 151 -1.50 16.67 -11.12
N PHE A 152 -2.33 17.61 -10.67
CA PHE A 152 -3.63 17.87 -11.28
C PHE A 152 -3.50 18.54 -12.67
N ASN A 153 -2.48 19.38 -12.88
CA ASN A 153 -2.15 19.88 -14.21
C ASN A 153 -1.75 18.75 -15.15
N GLU A 154 -0.87 17.85 -14.71
CA GLU A 154 -0.44 16.73 -15.54
C GLU A 154 -1.62 15.83 -15.90
N LEU A 155 -2.50 15.54 -14.94
CA LEU A 155 -3.74 14.81 -15.18
C LEU A 155 -4.60 15.50 -16.26
N ARG A 156 -4.81 16.82 -16.14
CA ARG A 156 -5.56 17.59 -17.14
C ARG A 156 -4.90 17.54 -18.52
N ASN A 157 -3.59 17.73 -18.58
CA ASN A 157 -2.81 17.70 -19.83
C ASN A 157 -2.89 16.33 -20.51
N LEU A 158 -2.77 15.25 -19.73
CA LEU A 158 -2.94 13.89 -20.22
C LEU A 158 -4.33 13.67 -20.81
N THR A 159 -5.39 14.20 -20.19
CA THR A 159 -6.74 14.06 -20.76
C THR A 159 -6.87 14.80 -22.08
N VAL A 160 -6.34 16.02 -22.19
CA VAL A 160 -6.35 16.79 -23.45
C VAL A 160 -5.57 16.08 -24.55
N LYS A 161 -4.41 15.49 -24.23
CA LYS A 161 -3.60 14.71 -25.18
C LYS A 161 -4.35 13.49 -25.75
N HIS A 162 -5.36 13.01 -25.04
CA HIS A 162 -6.21 11.88 -25.45
C HIS A 162 -7.61 12.33 -25.90
N ASP A 163 -7.78 13.60 -26.28
CA ASP A 163 -9.05 14.18 -26.73
C ASP A 163 -10.20 14.07 -25.70
N LEU A 164 -9.84 14.04 -24.41
CA LEU A 164 -10.77 14.03 -23.30
C LEU A 164 -10.74 15.38 -22.57
N LEU A 165 -11.92 15.97 -22.35
CA LEU A 165 -12.05 17.17 -21.53
C LEU A 165 -12.41 16.79 -20.09
N LEU A 166 -11.43 16.88 -19.18
CA LEU A 166 -11.67 16.68 -17.75
C LEU A 166 -12.27 17.94 -17.12
N ASN A 167 -13.60 17.99 -17.01
CA ASN A 167 -14.33 19.07 -16.35
C ASN A 167 -15.37 18.51 -15.35
N PRO A 168 -14.93 18.03 -14.17
CA PRO A 168 -15.84 17.46 -13.18
C PRO A 168 -16.76 18.54 -12.58
N LYS A 169 -18.06 18.25 -12.41
CA LYS A 169 -18.97 19.18 -11.70
C LYS A 169 -18.67 19.24 -10.19
N HIS A 170 -18.25 18.11 -9.62
CA HIS A 170 -18.01 17.94 -8.21
C HIS A 170 -16.72 17.16 -7.99
N ILE A 171 -15.93 17.58 -7.02
CA ILE A 171 -14.70 16.90 -6.62
C ILE A 171 -14.76 16.67 -5.11
N THR A 172 -14.69 15.40 -4.69
CA THR A 172 -14.62 15.04 -3.27
C THR A 172 -13.19 14.64 -2.96
N VAL A 173 -12.56 15.31 -2.00
CA VAL A 173 -11.15 15.12 -1.62
C VAL A 173 -11.02 14.96 -0.12
N ASP A 174 -9.93 14.36 0.34
CA ASP A 174 -9.61 14.32 1.76
C ASP A 174 -9.32 15.74 2.29
N LEU A 175 -9.39 15.92 3.60
CA LEU A 175 -9.26 17.23 4.26
C LEU A 175 -7.80 17.69 4.34
N GLU A 176 -7.16 17.78 3.18
CA GLU A 176 -5.78 18.24 3.02
C GLU A 176 -5.76 19.58 2.30
N LEU A 177 -5.39 20.64 3.03
CA LEU A 177 -5.51 22.02 2.58
C LEU A 177 -4.71 22.29 1.28
N GLY A 178 -3.54 21.66 1.14
CA GLY A 178 -2.72 21.73 -0.07
C GLY A 178 -3.45 21.18 -1.31
N ALA A 179 -4.09 20.03 -1.18
CA ALA A 179 -4.86 19.41 -2.26
C ALA A 179 -6.13 20.20 -2.60
N ILE A 180 -6.89 20.64 -1.58
CA ILE A 180 -8.11 21.45 -1.75
C ILE A 180 -7.79 22.74 -2.50
N ASN A 181 -6.76 23.47 -2.07
CA ASN A 181 -6.37 24.74 -2.69
C ASN A 181 -5.86 24.54 -4.12
N ALA A 182 -5.12 23.46 -4.38
CA ALA A 182 -4.71 23.12 -5.74
C ALA A 182 -5.92 22.82 -6.64
N LEU A 183 -6.91 22.04 -6.17
CA LEU A 183 -8.11 21.72 -6.93
C LEU A 183 -8.96 22.95 -7.23
N LYS A 184 -9.16 23.85 -6.26
CA LYS A 184 -9.88 25.13 -6.46
C LYS A 184 -9.25 25.98 -7.57
N ILE A 185 -7.91 25.95 -7.70
CA ILE A 185 -7.17 26.69 -8.74
C ILE A 185 -7.25 26.00 -10.11
N ILE A 186 -7.06 24.68 -10.15
CA ILE A 186 -6.97 23.92 -11.40
C ILE A 186 -8.35 23.70 -12.03
N PHE A 187 -9.38 23.55 -11.21
CA PHE A 187 -10.75 23.30 -11.60
C PHE A 187 -11.70 24.33 -10.95
N PRO A 188 -11.62 25.62 -11.34
CA PRO A 188 -12.39 26.70 -10.69
C PRO A 188 -13.90 26.57 -10.86
N ASN A 189 -14.36 25.87 -11.90
CA ASN A 189 -15.77 25.62 -12.16
C ASN A 189 -16.33 24.40 -11.40
N SER A 190 -15.47 23.66 -10.70
CA SER A 190 -15.86 22.47 -9.95
C SER A 190 -16.20 22.84 -8.51
N VAL A 191 -17.27 22.24 -7.97
CA VAL A 191 -17.54 22.32 -6.53
C VAL A 191 -16.64 21.32 -5.81
N VAL A 192 -15.63 21.82 -5.10
CA VAL A 192 -14.74 21.02 -4.25
C VAL A 192 -15.40 20.79 -2.89
N LYS A 193 -15.46 19.54 -2.43
CA LYS A 193 -15.99 19.12 -1.13
C LYS A 193 -14.97 18.29 -0.36
N GLY A 194 -14.86 18.53 0.94
CA GLY A 194 -14.03 17.72 1.84
C GLY A 194 -14.77 16.47 2.29
N CYS A 195 -14.14 15.30 2.23
CA CYS A 195 -14.75 14.00 2.51
C CYS A 195 -15.45 13.95 3.87
N ASN A 196 -16.77 13.66 3.89
CA ASN A 196 -17.56 13.61 5.12
C ASN A 196 -17.06 12.55 6.12
N PHE A 197 -16.47 11.45 5.62
CA PHE A 197 -15.90 10.43 6.49
C PHE A 197 -14.72 11.00 7.29
N HIS A 198 -13.82 11.72 6.62
CA HIS A 198 -12.69 12.37 7.25
C HIS A 198 -13.11 13.50 8.19
N PHE A 199 -14.13 14.29 7.84
CA PHE A 199 -14.72 15.29 8.74
C PHE A 199 -15.17 14.64 10.06
N ASN A 200 -15.95 13.56 9.99
CA ASN A 200 -16.39 12.82 11.17
C ASN A 200 -15.23 12.18 11.93
N GLN A 201 -14.19 11.75 11.24
CA GLN A 201 -12.99 11.19 11.85
C GLN A 201 -12.21 12.26 12.63
N CYS A 202 -12.07 13.48 12.10
CA CYS A 202 -11.45 14.61 12.80
C CYS A 202 -12.19 14.94 14.11
N LEU A 203 -13.53 15.06 14.05
CA LEU A 203 -14.35 15.29 15.24
C LEU A 203 -14.15 14.18 16.30
N LEU A 204 -14.21 12.91 15.86
CA LEU A 204 -14.04 11.77 16.76
C LEU A 204 -12.62 11.72 17.34
N GLN A 205 -11.61 12.04 16.54
CA GLN A 205 -10.21 12.04 16.95
C GLN A 205 -9.96 13.10 18.02
N LYS A 206 -10.53 14.31 17.86
CA LYS A 206 -10.45 15.36 18.88
C LYS A 206 -11.07 14.92 20.21
N LEU A 207 -12.25 14.29 20.19
CA LEU A 207 -12.87 13.76 21.41
C LEU A 207 -12.00 12.70 22.08
N LYS A 208 -11.32 11.83 21.32
CA LYS A 208 -10.39 10.84 21.88
C LYS A 208 -9.18 11.50 22.53
N GLU A 209 -8.59 12.51 21.89
CA GLU A 209 -7.44 13.25 22.41
C GLU A 209 -7.75 13.94 23.74
N LEU A 210 -8.99 14.40 23.91
CA LEU A 210 -9.49 14.99 25.15
C LEU A 210 -9.85 13.96 26.23
N GLY A 211 -9.66 12.66 25.97
CA GLY A 211 -9.84 11.60 26.95
C GLY A 211 -11.24 10.95 26.97
N PHE A 212 -12.16 11.37 26.10
CA PHE A 212 -13.53 10.81 26.04
C PHE A 212 -13.61 9.39 25.43
N GLN A 213 -12.47 8.71 25.23
CA GLN A 213 -12.41 7.35 24.68
C GLN A 213 -12.73 6.24 25.71
N LYS A 214 -12.45 6.47 27.00
CA LYS A 214 -12.44 5.42 28.04
C LYS A 214 -13.80 4.97 28.56
N GLN A 215 -14.91 5.60 28.16
CA GLN A 215 -16.24 5.28 28.72
C GLN A 215 -17.04 4.26 27.89
N TYR A 216 -16.56 3.73 26.76
CA TYR A 216 -17.39 2.92 25.84
C TYR A 216 -17.88 1.54 26.37
N ASN A 217 -17.42 1.08 27.53
CA ASN A 217 -17.70 -0.27 28.05
C ASN A 217 -18.49 -0.33 29.38
N ASP A 218 -18.74 0.78 30.08
CA ASP A 218 -19.57 0.80 31.29
C ASP A 218 -20.92 1.47 30.99
N SER A 219 -22.00 0.71 31.21
CA SER A 219 -23.34 0.98 30.65
C SER A 219 -24.19 1.99 31.43
N ASP A 220 -23.68 2.62 32.48
CA ASP A 220 -24.45 3.49 33.39
C ASP A 220 -23.90 4.93 33.53
N ASP A 221 -23.07 5.39 32.59
CA ASP A 221 -22.55 6.76 32.60
C ASP A 221 -23.36 7.69 31.67
N ASN A 222 -24.21 8.55 32.24
CA ASN A 222 -25.01 9.55 31.50
C ASN A 222 -24.12 10.50 30.68
N ASP A 223 -22.86 10.70 31.08
CA ASP A 223 -21.92 11.56 30.35
C ASP A 223 -21.48 10.91 29.04
N LEU A 224 -21.39 9.58 28.96
CA LEU A 224 -21.04 8.87 27.72
C LEU A 224 -22.11 9.05 26.64
N GLU A 225 -23.39 8.87 26.98
CA GLU A 225 -24.47 9.06 26.01
C GLU A 225 -24.60 10.53 25.60
N SER A 226 -24.31 11.45 26.52
CA SER A 226 -24.23 12.89 26.24
C SER A 226 -23.12 13.20 25.23
N VAL A 227 -21.89 12.72 25.45
CA VAL A 227 -20.76 12.90 24.51
C VAL A 227 -21.05 12.28 23.15
N LYS A 228 -21.64 11.07 23.13
CA LYS A 228 -22.03 10.40 21.89
C LYS A 228 -23.08 11.20 21.13
N THR A 229 -24.06 11.77 21.82
CA THR A 229 -25.11 12.57 21.19
C THR A 229 -24.56 13.91 20.72
N LEU A 230 -23.68 14.54 21.49
CA LEU A 230 -22.92 15.74 21.10
C LEU A 230 -22.15 15.50 19.80
N PHE A 231 -21.39 14.39 19.71
CA PHE A 231 -20.71 14.01 18.47
C PHE A 231 -21.69 13.86 17.30
N GLN A 232 -22.80 13.16 17.50
CA GLN A 232 -23.78 12.92 16.45
C GLN A 232 -24.46 14.21 15.97
N ARG A 233 -24.77 15.14 16.88
CA ARG A 233 -25.37 16.44 16.55
C ARG A 233 -24.37 17.36 15.87
N THR A 234 -23.11 17.37 16.33
CA THR A 234 -22.02 18.11 15.67
C THR A 234 -21.78 17.60 14.25
N ALA A 235 -21.68 16.28 14.08
CA ALA A 235 -21.55 15.63 12.78
C ALA A 235 -22.74 15.96 11.84
N ALA A 236 -23.94 16.07 12.41
CA ALA A 236 -25.16 16.37 11.67
C ALA A 236 -25.21 17.80 11.11
N LEU A 237 -24.41 18.73 11.62
CA LEU A 237 -24.31 20.08 11.06
C LEU A 237 -23.89 20.08 9.58
N SER A 238 -23.15 19.05 9.15
CA SER A 238 -22.81 18.84 7.73
C SER A 238 -24.04 18.60 6.85
N PHE A 239 -25.21 18.37 7.42
CA PHE A 239 -26.48 18.18 6.72
C PHE A 239 -27.52 19.25 7.08
N MET A 240 -27.10 20.40 7.62
CA MET A 240 -27.99 21.53 7.94
C MET A 240 -27.83 22.67 6.90
N PRO A 241 -28.86 23.50 6.70
CA PRO A 241 -28.72 24.73 5.91
C PRO A 241 -27.60 25.61 6.47
N LEU A 242 -26.79 26.21 5.59
CA LEU A 242 -25.58 26.94 5.98
C LEU A 242 -25.87 28.10 6.93
N ASP A 243 -26.98 28.81 6.70
CA ASP A 243 -27.46 29.95 7.46
C ASP A 243 -27.97 29.58 8.87
N GLU A 244 -28.21 28.29 9.12
CA GLU A 244 -28.66 27.80 10.43
C GLU A 244 -27.54 27.20 11.28
N ILE A 245 -26.36 26.93 10.70
CA ILE A 245 -25.28 26.20 11.37
C ILE A 245 -24.83 26.91 12.65
N ASP A 246 -24.61 28.22 12.62
CA ASP A 246 -24.12 28.99 13.77
C ASP A 246 -25.10 28.93 14.94
N ALA A 247 -26.39 29.19 14.68
CA ALA A 247 -27.42 29.15 15.70
C ALA A 247 -27.59 27.76 16.32
N LEU A 248 -27.51 26.72 15.48
CA LEU A 248 -27.56 25.33 15.92
C LEU A 248 -26.33 24.94 16.73
N TRP A 249 -25.16 25.44 16.36
CA TRP A 249 -23.94 25.19 17.09
C TRP A 249 -23.98 25.81 18.49
N CYS A 250 -24.45 27.06 18.62
CA CYS A 250 -24.68 27.68 19.93
C CYS A 250 -25.62 26.85 20.80
N SER A 251 -26.78 26.44 20.26
CA SER A 251 -27.72 25.57 20.99
C SER A 251 -27.09 24.22 21.39
N ILE A 252 -26.26 23.62 20.54
CA ILE A 252 -25.55 22.38 20.89
C ILE A 252 -24.55 22.63 22.04
N MET A 253 -23.81 23.73 22.02
CA MET A 253 -22.88 24.03 23.12
C MET A 253 -23.61 24.22 24.45
N ASP A 254 -24.76 24.91 24.43
CA ASP A 254 -25.59 25.13 25.61
C ASP A 254 -26.20 23.82 26.14
N ASP A 255 -26.81 23.02 25.25
CA ASP A 255 -27.47 21.73 25.56
C ASP A 255 -26.53 20.72 26.25
N TYR A 256 -25.22 20.80 25.96
CA TYR A 256 -24.20 19.85 26.45
C TYR A 256 -23.13 20.52 27.32
N SER A 257 -23.41 21.72 27.84
CA SER A 257 -22.49 22.49 28.68
C SER A 257 -22.16 21.81 30.02
N HIS A 258 -22.98 20.85 30.45
CA HIS A 258 -22.76 20.05 31.67
C HIS A 258 -21.61 19.05 31.55
N ILE A 259 -21.16 18.71 30.34
CA ILE A 259 -20.09 17.73 30.14
C ILE A 259 -18.77 18.34 30.63
N VAL A 260 -18.14 17.70 31.61
CA VAL A 260 -16.88 18.17 32.20
C VAL A 260 -15.75 18.16 31.15
N ASN A 261 -14.95 19.23 31.12
CA ASN A 261 -13.81 19.42 30.21
C ASN A 261 -14.16 19.45 28.70
N ILE A 262 -15.41 19.76 28.34
CA ILE A 262 -15.82 19.78 26.93
C ILE A 262 -15.40 21.04 26.17
N THR A 263 -15.08 22.14 26.85
CA THR A 263 -14.77 23.46 26.24
C THR A 263 -13.72 23.37 25.13
N SER A 264 -12.63 22.61 25.34
CA SER A 264 -11.58 22.43 24.33
C SER A 264 -12.05 21.73 23.05
N PHE A 265 -13.15 20.96 23.10
CA PHE A 265 -13.80 20.43 21.91
C PHE A 265 -14.60 21.52 21.20
N TYR A 266 -15.29 22.38 21.96
CA TYR A 266 -16.06 23.49 21.40
C TYR A 266 -15.16 24.51 20.70
N ASP A 267 -14.05 24.89 21.33
CA ASP A 267 -13.06 25.80 20.74
C ASP A 267 -12.54 25.22 19.43
N TYR A 268 -12.13 23.96 19.44
CA TYR A 268 -11.68 23.26 18.23
C TYR A 268 -12.74 23.25 17.13
N VAL A 269 -13.99 22.92 17.44
CA VAL A 269 -15.04 22.85 16.43
C VAL A 269 -15.30 24.23 15.85
N THR A 270 -15.38 25.25 16.71
CA THR A 270 -15.65 26.63 16.33
C THR A 270 -14.56 27.17 15.42
N GLU A 271 -13.29 27.09 15.87
CA GLU A 271 -12.12 27.60 15.15
C GLU A 271 -11.81 26.83 13.87
N THR A 272 -12.10 25.52 13.82
CA THR A 272 -11.73 24.71 12.65
C THR A 272 -12.81 24.70 11.57
N TRP A 273 -14.09 24.74 11.97
CA TRP A 273 -15.21 24.42 11.07
C TRP A 273 -16.31 25.49 11.00
N ILE A 274 -16.57 26.23 12.08
CA ILE A 274 -17.77 27.08 12.18
C ILE A 274 -17.47 28.55 11.88
N ASP A 275 -16.35 29.08 12.33
CA ASP A 275 -16.03 30.51 12.15
C ASP A 275 -16.00 30.90 10.66
N ASN A 276 -16.78 31.89 10.26
CA ASN A 276 -16.86 32.31 8.86
C ASN A 276 -15.61 33.06 8.38
N GLU A 277 -14.86 33.68 9.28
CA GLU A 277 -13.70 34.52 8.96
C GLU A 277 -12.37 33.80 9.19
N GLN A 278 -12.31 32.96 10.23
CA GLN A 278 -11.05 32.35 10.68
C GLN A 278 -10.99 30.84 10.53
N SER A 279 -12.06 30.17 10.05
CA SER A 279 -12.03 28.71 9.98
C SER A 279 -10.99 28.19 9.01
N MET A 280 -10.30 27.13 9.44
CA MET A 280 -9.39 26.36 8.58
C MET A 280 -10.13 25.77 7.37
N PHE A 281 -11.39 25.37 7.56
CA PHE A 281 -12.24 24.79 6.52
C PHE A 281 -13.60 25.51 6.46
N GLU A 282 -13.80 26.30 5.41
CA GLU A 282 -15.05 27.01 5.12
C GLU A 282 -16.28 26.07 5.16
N LYS A 283 -17.40 26.51 5.75
CA LYS A 283 -18.65 25.74 5.84
C LYS A 283 -19.08 25.06 4.53
N PRO A 284 -19.08 25.75 3.37
CA PRO A 284 -19.47 25.11 2.11
C PRO A 284 -18.58 23.92 1.70
N LEU A 285 -17.34 23.81 2.20
CA LEU A 285 -16.45 22.70 1.86
C LEU A 285 -16.91 21.38 2.48
N TRP A 286 -17.32 21.39 3.75
CA TRP A 286 -17.69 20.20 4.51
C TRP A 286 -19.21 20.02 4.65
N ASN A 287 -20.00 21.01 4.25
CA ASN A 287 -21.46 20.92 4.21
C ASN A 287 -21.95 20.13 2.98
N TYR A 288 -23.00 19.35 3.20
CA TYR A 288 -23.64 18.44 2.27
C TYR A 288 -25.16 18.65 2.19
N TYR A 289 -25.68 19.71 2.80
CA TYR A 289 -27.06 20.10 2.58
C TYR A 289 -27.24 20.43 1.10
N ASP A 290 -28.23 19.80 0.46
CA ASP A 290 -28.50 19.93 -0.98
C ASP A 290 -27.38 19.56 -1.94
N PHE A 291 -26.41 18.77 -1.46
CA PHE A 291 -25.34 18.29 -2.33
C PHE A 291 -25.72 16.96 -3.01
N PRO A 292 -25.84 16.92 -4.35
CA PRO A 292 -26.23 15.71 -5.08
C PRO A 292 -25.07 14.71 -5.29
N GLY A 293 -23.83 15.13 -5.00
CA GLY A 293 -22.63 14.35 -5.28
C GLY A 293 -22.27 13.32 -4.21
N ALA A 294 -21.11 12.69 -4.40
CA ALA A 294 -20.58 11.72 -3.45
C ALA A 294 -20.03 12.40 -2.18
N ARG A 295 -20.41 11.89 -1.01
CA ARG A 295 -20.02 12.45 0.29
C ARG A 295 -18.80 11.78 0.92
N THR A 296 -18.45 10.60 0.44
CA THR A 296 -17.31 9.83 0.94
C THR A 296 -16.45 9.33 -0.21
N ASN A 297 -15.20 9.04 0.09
CA ASN A 297 -14.20 8.48 -0.82
C ASN A 297 -14.20 6.93 -0.82
N ASN A 298 -15.29 6.26 -0.37
CA ASN A 298 -15.33 4.80 -0.19
C ASN A 298 -14.97 4.00 -1.46
N SER A 299 -15.21 4.54 -2.65
CA SER A 299 -14.80 3.91 -3.91
C SER A 299 -13.29 3.89 -4.07
N VAL A 300 -12.61 4.94 -3.61
CA VAL A 300 -11.15 5.07 -3.60
C VAL A 300 -10.57 4.09 -2.57
N GLU A 301 -11.14 4.01 -1.36
CA GLU A 301 -10.70 3.03 -0.36
C GLU A 301 -10.92 1.58 -0.81
N GLY A 302 -12.02 1.31 -1.50
CA GLY A 302 -12.27 0.01 -2.12
C GLY A 302 -11.24 -0.33 -3.20
N TRP A 303 -10.81 0.67 -3.98
CA TRP A 303 -9.73 0.52 -4.96
C TRP A 303 -8.37 0.29 -4.27
N HIS A 304 -8.02 1.06 -3.24
CA HIS A 304 -6.81 0.85 -2.42
C HIS A 304 -6.77 -0.55 -1.82
N HIS A 305 -7.85 -1.02 -1.21
CA HIS A 305 -7.91 -2.36 -0.63
C HIS A 305 -7.69 -3.44 -1.69
N ARG A 306 -8.29 -3.29 -2.88
CA ARG A 306 -8.07 -4.24 -3.99
C ARG A 306 -6.61 -4.21 -4.43
N LEU A 307 -6.03 -3.03 -4.64
CA LEU A 307 -4.65 -2.87 -5.08
C LEU A 307 -3.68 -3.47 -4.05
N ASN A 308 -3.87 -3.19 -2.77
CA ASN A 308 -3.07 -3.76 -1.68
C ASN A 308 -3.19 -5.29 -1.63
N SER A 309 -4.41 -5.82 -1.80
CA SER A 309 -4.62 -7.27 -1.88
C SER A 309 -3.94 -7.90 -3.10
N GLN A 310 -3.88 -7.19 -4.23
CA GLN A 310 -3.23 -7.66 -5.45
C GLN A 310 -1.70 -7.64 -5.31
N ILE A 311 -1.15 -6.59 -4.71
CA ILE A 311 0.28 -6.46 -4.40
C ILE A 311 0.71 -7.55 -3.40
N GLY A 312 -0.12 -7.83 -2.39
CA GLY A 312 0.06 -8.96 -1.47
C GLY A 312 1.25 -8.84 -0.51
N VAL A 313 1.91 -7.68 -0.45
CA VAL A 313 3.02 -7.38 0.46
C VAL A 313 2.88 -5.96 1.02
N ILE A 314 3.30 -5.78 2.28
CA ILE A 314 3.20 -4.49 2.99
C ILE A 314 4.16 -3.45 2.38
N HIS A 315 5.37 -3.88 2.01
CA HIS A 315 6.41 -3.01 1.44
C HIS A 315 6.83 -3.51 0.05
N PRO A 316 6.04 -3.22 -1.01
CA PRO A 316 6.41 -3.57 -2.37
C PRO A 316 7.63 -2.78 -2.81
N ASN A 317 8.57 -3.45 -3.49
CA ASN A 317 9.59 -2.72 -4.23
C ASN A 317 8.98 -2.03 -5.46
N LEU A 318 9.68 -1.03 -5.99
CA LEU A 318 9.23 -0.23 -7.13
C LEU A 318 8.84 -1.08 -8.35
N TYR A 319 9.56 -2.16 -8.64
CA TYR A 319 9.27 -3.04 -9.78
C TYR A 319 7.97 -3.80 -9.62
N LEU A 320 7.74 -4.36 -8.44
CA LEU A 320 6.49 -5.01 -8.11
C LEU A 320 5.34 -4.00 -8.18
N PHE A 321 5.52 -2.81 -7.62
CA PHE A 321 4.51 -1.76 -7.68
C PHE A 321 4.16 -1.39 -9.13
N ILE A 322 5.15 -1.08 -9.97
CA ILE A 322 4.93 -0.77 -11.40
C ILE A 322 4.22 -1.91 -12.13
N LYS A 323 4.64 -3.16 -11.87
CA LYS A 323 4.01 -4.34 -12.48
C LYS A 323 2.53 -4.42 -12.10
N GLU A 324 2.20 -4.28 -10.82
CA GLU A 324 0.81 -4.40 -10.37
C GLU A 324 -0.07 -3.21 -10.80
N ILE A 325 0.49 -2.00 -10.93
CA ILE A 325 -0.21 -0.86 -11.53
C ILE A 325 -0.54 -1.11 -13.01
N LYS A 326 0.36 -1.73 -13.80
CA LYS A 326 0.07 -2.12 -15.19
C LYS A 326 -1.04 -3.18 -15.28
N ASN A 327 -1.05 -4.13 -14.34
CA ASN A 327 -2.12 -5.11 -14.22
C ASN A 327 -3.46 -4.43 -13.88
N ASP A 328 -3.46 -3.48 -12.93
CA ASP A 328 -4.65 -2.70 -12.54
C ASP A 328 -5.20 -1.88 -13.72
N TYR A 329 -4.33 -1.25 -14.51
CA TYR A 329 -4.71 -0.56 -15.73
C TYR A 329 -5.45 -1.49 -16.72
N THR A 330 -4.90 -2.68 -16.97
CA THR A 330 -5.50 -3.66 -17.88
C THR A 330 -6.88 -4.12 -17.39
N PHE A 331 -7.02 -4.33 -16.07
CA PHE A 331 -8.30 -4.63 -15.44
C PHE A 331 -9.30 -3.48 -15.58
N ASN A 332 -8.86 -2.23 -15.39
CA ASN A 332 -9.74 -1.07 -15.46
C ASN A 332 -10.20 -0.80 -16.90
N VAL A 333 -9.34 -0.95 -17.91
CA VAL A 333 -9.74 -0.87 -19.33
C VAL A 333 -10.84 -1.87 -19.64
N SER A 334 -10.68 -3.12 -19.20
CA SER A 334 -11.70 -4.16 -19.36
C SER A 334 -13.00 -3.80 -18.63
N SER A 335 -12.88 -3.24 -17.42
CA SER A 335 -14.02 -2.79 -16.61
C SER A 335 -14.80 -1.64 -17.26
N VAL A 336 -14.11 -0.68 -17.88
CA VAL A 336 -14.70 0.44 -18.61
C VAL A 336 -15.45 -0.07 -19.84
N LYS A 337 -14.87 -1.00 -20.62
CA LYS A 337 -15.54 -1.61 -21.78
C LYS A 337 -16.84 -2.32 -21.38
N GLN A 338 -16.82 -3.10 -20.30
CA GLN A 338 -18.03 -3.76 -19.78
C GLN A 338 -19.08 -2.76 -19.29
N ALA A 339 -18.66 -1.65 -18.67
CA ALA A 339 -19.58 -0.60 -18.23
C ALA A 339 -20.22 0.12 -19.42
N ALA A 340 -19.45 0.45 -20.46
CA ALA A 340 -19.95 1.04 -21.70
C ALA A 340 -20.96 0.11 -22.42
N ALA A 341 -20.73 -1.21 -22.36
CA ALA A 341 -21.66 -2.21 -22.86
C ALA A 341 -22.87 -2.47 -21.93
N GLN A 342 -23.03 -1.73 -20.82
CA GLN A 342 -24.03 -1.94 -19.78
C GLN A 342 -24.02 -3.34 -19.13
N GLN A 343 -22.93 -4.08 -19.29
CA GLN A 343 -22.75 -5.44 -18.76
C GLN A 343 -22.22 -5.46 -17.34
N ARG A 344 -21.68 -4.34 -16.85
CA ARG A 344 -21.12 -4.24 -15.50
C ARG A 344 -22.20 -3.89 -14.47
N LYS A 345 -22.56 -4.85 -13.62
CA LYS A 345 -23.36 -4.61 -12.41
C LYS A 345 -22.44 -4.48 -11.20
N VAL A 346 -22.30 -3.27 -10.66
CA VAL A 346 -21.56 -3.05 -9.40
C VAL A 346 -22.55 -3.10 -8.23
N PRO A 347 -22.57 -4.18 -7.42
CA PRO A 347 -23.49 -4.28 -6.30
C PRO A 347 -23.12 -3.23 -5.24
N ARG A 348 -24.07 -2.37 -4.89
CA ARG A 348 -23.94 -1.48 -3.73
C ARG A 348 -24.46 -2.20 -2.49
N ARG A 349 -23.75 -2.13 -1.37
CA ARG A 349 -24.24 -2.72 -0.11
C ARG A 349 -25.56 -2.05 0.26
N LYS A 350 -26.62 -2.85 0.46
CA LYS A 350 -28.00 -2.39 0.76
C LYS A 350 -28.04 -1.35 1.88
N ILE A 351 -27.21 -1.51 2.91
CA ILE A 351 -27.14 -0.60 4.05
C ILE A 351 -26.82 0.86 3.67
N TYR A 352 -25.91 1.09 2.71
CA TYR A 352 -25.57 2.44 2.27
C TYR A 352 -26.66 3.04 1.39
N VAL A 353 -27.32 2.21 0.59
CA VAL A 353 -28.47 2.63 -0.23
C VAL A 353 -29.61 3.08 0.67
N ILE A 354 -29.97 2.27 1.66
CA ILE A 354 -31.04 2.58 2.63
C ILE A 354 -30.70 3.84 3.43
N ARG A 355 -29.46 3.96 3.92
CA ARG A 355 -29.02 5.15 4.66
C ARG A 355 -29.10 6.41 3.81
N ASN A 356 -28.62 6.36 2.57
CA ASN A 356 -28.69 7.50 1.66
C ASN A 356 -30.14 7.91 1.38
N ALA A 357 -31.02 6.93 1.09
CA ALA A 357 -32.44 7.19 0.88
C ALA A 357 -33.09 7.87 2.10
N ARG A 358 -32.78 7.40 3.32
CA ARG A 358 -33.28 8.01 4.56
C ARG A 358 -32.77 9.44 4.77
N ILE A 359 -31.52 9.73 4.43
CA ILE A 359 -30.99 11.10 4.53
C ILE A 359 -31.74 12.03 3.58
N LEU A 360 -31.95 11.60 2.33
CA LEU A 360 -32.70 12.39 1.33
C LEU A 360 -34.17 12.61 1.74
N ASP A 361 -34.84 11.58 2.25
CA ASP A 361 -36.21 11.70 2.78
C ASP A 361 -36.31 12.74 3.91
N LEU A 362 -35.40 12.66 4.90
CA LEU A 362 -35.38 13.61 6.01
C LEU A 362 -35.15 15.05 5.54
N MET A 363 -34.23 15.24 4.60
CA MET A 363 -33.96 16.56 4.00
C MET A 363 -35.19 17.10 3.28
N GLU A 364 -35.84 16.29 2.45
CA GLU A 364 -37.02 16.71 1.70
C GLU A 364 -38.18 17.07 2.63
N ARG A 365 -38.40 16.27 3.68
CA ARG A 365 -39.43 16.53 4.69
C ARG A 365 -39.18 17.83 5.44
N TYR A 366 -37.93 18.11 5.79
CA TYR A 366 -37.54 19.35 6.43
C TYR A 366 -37.74 20.56 5.50
N LYS A 367 -37.35 20.46 4.23
CA LYS A 367 -37.62 21.52 3.22
C LYS A 367 -39.10 21.83 3.05
N LYS A 368 -39.96 20.81 3.13
CA LYS A 368 -41.42 20.96 3.03
C LYS A 368 -42.05 21.51 4.32
N GLY A 369 -41.26 21.79 5.36
CA GLY A 369 -41.77 22.24 6.67
C GLY A 369 -42.47 21.14 7.48
N THR A 370 -42.40 19.88 7.05
CA THR A 370 -43.04 18.74 7.77
C THR A 370 -42.21 18.24 8.96
N LEU A 371 -40.97 18.70 9.09
CA LEU A 371 -40.11 18.50 10.24
C LEU A 371 -39.68 19.86 10.76
N THR A 372 -39.72 20.04 12.07
CA THR A 372 -39.06 21.18 12.71
C THR A 372 -37.55 21.04 12.59
N LYS A 373 -36.84 22.14 12.82
CA LYS A 373 -35.38 22.17 12.82
C LYS A 373 -34.78 21.15 13.78
N ASP A 374 -35.26 21.11 15.02
CA ASP A 374 -34.77 20.19 16.05
C ASP A 374 -35.11 18.73 15.74
N ASP A 375 -36.31 18.47 15.21
CA ASP A 375 -36.70 17.13 14.77
C ASP A 375 -35.81 16.63 13.65
N TYR A 376 -35.50 17.49 12.67
CA TYR A 376 -34.63 17.16 11.57
C TYR A 376 -33.21 16.87 12.07
N LEU A 377 -32.63 17.77 12.89
CA LEU A 377 -31.31 17.59 13.50
C LEU A 377 -31.22 16.28 14.31
N SER A 378 -32.24 15.97 15.11
CA SER A 378 -32.32 14.75 15.92
C SER A 378 -32.45 13.49 15.06
N LYS A 379 -33.24 13.52 13.98
CA LYS A 379 -33.42 12.36 13.09
C LYS A 379 -32.20 12.12 12.21
N ILE A 380 -31.55 13.18 11.72
CA ILE A 380 -30.38 13.07 10.85
C ILE A 380 -29.15 12.60 11.66
N SER A 381 -28.93 13.12 12.87
CA SER A 381 -27.84 12.72 13.79
C SER A 381 -27.87 11.23 14.11
N LYS A 382 -29.07 10.68 14.41
CA LYS A 382 -29.27 9.23 14.60
C LYS A 382 -29.06 8.42 13.32
N THR A 383 -29.32 8.99 12.15
CA THR A 383 -29.16 8.31 10.86
C THR A 383 -27.70 8.17 10.46
N ILE A 384 -26.88 9.19 10.76
CA ILE A 384 -25.43 9.17 10.49
C ILE A 384 -24.65 8.42 11.58
N GLY A 385 -25.08 8.51 12.84
CA GLY A 385 -24.38 7.99 14.02
C GLY A 385 -24.51 6.48 14.30
N LYS A 386 -25.39 5.74 13.60
CA LYS A 386 -25.52 4.29 13.78
C LYS A 386 -24.24 3.57 13.29
N LYS A 387 -23.36 3.22 14.25
CA LYS A 387 -22.21 2.33 14.03
C LYS A 387 -22.69 1.00 13.45
N HIS A 388 -22.02 0.60 12.38
CA HIS A 388 -22.04 -0.77 11.88
C HIS A 388 -21.47 -1.68 12.98
N LYS A 389 -22.19 -2.74 13.37
CA LYS A 389 -21.63 -3.78 14.22
C LYS A 389 -20.39 -4.38 13.50
N LYS A 390 -19.26 -4.40 14.22
CA LYS A 390 -17.97 -5.07 13.96
C LYS A 390 -17.00 -4.42 12.95
N ILE A 391 -15.95 -3.78 13.49
CA ILE A 391 -14.57 -3.88 12.99
C ILE A 391 -13.70 -4.15 14.24
N PRO A 392 -12.86 -5.20 14.27
CA PRO A 392 -11.96 -5.46 15.38
C PRO A 392 -10.93 -4.32 15.44
N ILE A 393 -10.74 -3.75 16.63
CA ILE A 393 -9.55 -2.97 16.93
C ILE A 393 -8.42 -4.00 16.96
N THR A 394 -7.61 -4.01 15.91
CA THR A 394 -6.28 -4.63 15.99
C THR A 394 -5.36 -3.51 16.39
N ASP A 395 -4.78 -3.65 17.58
CA ASP A 395 -3.76 -2.78 18.12
C ASP A 395 -2.52 -2.91 17.23
N GLU A 396 -2.25 -1.90 16.40
CA GLU A 396 -0.89 -1.54 16.01
C GLU A 396 -0.86 -0.05 15.65
N PRO A 397 0.11 0.72 16.19
CA PRO A 397 0.21 2.16 15.97
C PRO A 397 0.76 2.39 14.57
N THR A 398 -0.07 2.91 13.66
CA THR A 398 0.44 3.47 12.40
C THR A 398 0.93 4.88 12.71
N ILE A 399 2.25 5.03 12.70
CA ILE A 399 2.97 6.29 12.73
C ILE A 399 2.42 7.18 11.59
N ALA A 400 1.93 8.35 11.96
CA ALA A 400 1.68 9.47 11.07
C ALA A 400 2.39 10.69 11.66
N LEU A 401 3.60 10.95 11.14
CA LEU A 401 4.05 12.24 10.63
C LEU A 401 4.88 11.94 9.37
#